data_AF-A0A371CNW1-F1
#
_entry.id   AF-A0A371CNW1-F1
#
_cell.length_a   1.000
_cell.length_b   1.000
_cell.length_c   1.000
_cell.angle_alpha   90.00
_cell.angle_beta   90.00
_cell.angle_gamma   90.00
#
_symmetry.space_group_name_H-M   'P 1'
#
loop_
_entity.id
_entity.type
_entity.pdbx_description
1 polymer ?
#
loop_
_entity_poly.entity_id
_entity_poly.type
_entity_poly.pdbx_seq_one_letter_code
_entity_poly.pdbx_strand_id
1 'polypeptide(L)'
;MFQKILLFTIAALAAVRAAPASRSDSAITDADILQYALTLEHLENAFYAEALAKFDQGAFAGAGYSSDVRQRFVEIGEHEATHVKFLSDALGSDATKACNYSFPIPDPRSFASVAATLESVGVSAYAGAAHYIDNSDYLTAAATILSVEARHASWVNANANSSDPFPAPFDTPLSPSEVLKLAAPFIVECPSSNPKLPFDT
;
A
#
# COMPACT_ATOMS: atom_id res chain seq x y z
N MET A 1 4.36 -4.88 -79.91
CA MET A 1 4.52 -5.93 -78.89
C MET A 1 4.68 -5.22 -77.56
N PHE A 2 3.69 -5.31 -76.66
CA PHE A 2 3.59 -4.46 -75.48
C PHE A 2 4.75 -4.69 -74.49
N GLN A 3 5.49 -3.62 -74.19
CA GLN A 3 6.58 -3.61 -73.21
C GLN A 3 6.00 -3.48 -71.80
N LYS A 4 6.17 -4.50 -70.96
CA LYS A 4 5.77 -4.49 -69.54
C LYS A 4 6.67 -3.51 -68.78
N ILE A 5 6.10 -2.44 -68.24
CA ILE A 5 6.78 -1.56 -67.29
C ILE A 5 6.54 -2.13 -65.89
N LEU A 6 7.62 -2.56 -65.25
CA LEU A 6 7.64 -3.05 -63.87
C LEU A 6 7.67 -1.83 -62.94
N LEU A 7 6.61 -1.61 -62.17
CA LEU A 7 6.57 -0.60 -61.11
C LEU A 7 7.30 -1.13 -59.88
N PHE A 8 8.43 -0.53 -59.53
CA PHE A 8 9.08 -0.70 -58.23
C PHE A 8 8.48 0.29 -57.23
N THR A 9 7.72 -0.22 -56.26
CA THR A 9 7.31 0.54 -55.08
C THR A 9 8.47 0.61 -54.09
N ILE A 10 9.06 1.80 -53.92
CA ILE A 10 10.01 2.08 -52.85
C ILE A 10 9.20 2.38 -51.59
N ALA A 11 9.12 1.43 -50.67
CA ALA A 11 8.61 1.69 -49.33
C ALA A 11 9.69 2.44 -48.53
N ALA A 12 9.51 3.75 -48.35
CA ALA A 12 10.34 4.52 -47.44
C ALA A 12 9.93 4.19 -46.00
N LEU A 13 10.73 3.39 -45.28
CA LEU A 13 10.63 3.31 -43.84
C LEU A 13 11.15 4.62 -43.24
N ALA A 14 10.23 5.53 -42.89
CA ALA A 14 10.55 6.60 -41.97
C ALA A 14 10.72 5.98 -40.58
N ALA A 15 11.97 5.78 -40.15
CA ALA A 15 12.26 5.45 -38.76
C ALA A 15 11.88 6.66 -37.91
N VAL A 16 10.70 6.62 -37.28
CA VAL A 16 10.36 7.55 -36.20
C VAL A 16 11.30 7.21 -35.04
N ARG A 17 12.41 7.93 -34.95
CA ARG A 17 13.18 7.98 -33.70
C ARG A 17 12.37 8.79 -32.72
N ALA A 18 11.56 8.11 -31.91
CA ALA A 18 11.12 8.66 -30.65
C ALA A 18 12.39 8.91 -29.82
N ALA A 19 12.87 10.16 -29.79
CA ALA A 19 13.80 10.56 -28.76
C ALA A 19 13.07 10.33 -27.42
N PRO A 20 13.70 9.67 -26.43
CA PRO A 20 13.10 9.63 -25.11
C PRO A 20 12.92 11.09 -24.70
N ALA A 21 11.68 11.48 -24.41
CA ALA A 21 11.45 12.71 -23.69
C ALA A 21 12.26 12.57 -22.40
N SER A 22 13.27 13.40 -22.19
CA SER A 22 13.91 13.47 -20.89
C SER A 22 12.85 14.02 -19.94
N ARG A 23 12.11 13.13 -19.27
CA ARG A 23 11.59 13.47 -17.96
C ARG A 23 12.82 13.88 -17.16
N SER A 24 12.69 14.99 -16.44
CA SER A 24 13.58 15.27 -15.33
C SER A 24 13.32 14.19 -14.28
N ASP A 25 13.89 13.00 -14.49
CA ASP A 25 13.84 11.88 -13.56
C ASP A 25 14.77 12.23 -12.40
N SER A 26 14.23 12.83 -11.35
CA SER A 26 14.72 12.43 -10.03
C SER A 26 14.38 10.94 -9.92
N ALA A 27 15.38 10.08 -10.06
CA ALA A 27 15.21 8.65 -9.81
C ALA A 27 14.57 8.49 -8.43
N ILE A 28 13.50 7.70 -8.35
CA ILE A 28 12.88 7.33 -7.07
C ILE A 28 13.97 6.69 -6.21
N THR A 29 14.17 7.20 -5.01
CA THR A 29 15.20 6.71 -4.09
C THR A 29 14.60 5.72 -3.08
N ASP A 30 15.45 4.91 -2.46
CA ASP A 30 15.05 4.10 -1.30
C ASP A 30 14.38 4.94 -0.21
N ALA A 31 14.89 6.15 0.03
CA ALA A 31 14.29 7.08 0.99
C ALA A 31 12.86 7.45 0.58
N ASP A 32 12.60 7.75 -0.69
CA ASP A 32 11.23 8.02 -1.17
C ASP A 32 10.29 6.84 -0.93
N ILE A 33 10.77 5.61 -1.12
CA ILE A 33 9.98 4.39 -0.89
C ILE A 33 9.75 4.13 0.60
N LEU A 34 10.75 4.33 1.45
CA LEU A 34 10.58 4.20 2.91
C LEU A 34 9.61 5.24 3.45
N GLN A 35 9.64 6.48 2.94
CA GLN A 35 8.70 7.54 3.33
C GLN A 35 7.28 7.23 2.86
N TYR A 36 7.14 6.68 1.66
CA TYR A 36 5.88 6.17 1.13
C TYR A 36 5.33 5.04 2.02
N ALA A 37 6.13 4.03 2.34
CA ALA A 37 5.73 2.95 3.23
C ALA A 37 5.31 3.49 4.61
N LEU A 38 6.13 4.36 5.23
CA LEU A 38 5.83 4.91 6.55
C LEU A 38 4.54 5.75 6.57
N THR A 39 4.19 6.38 5.44
CA THR A 39 2.91 7.09 5.31
C THR A 39 1.71 6.14 5.44
N LEU A 40 1.80 4.94 4.86
CA LEU A 40 0.76 3.91 4.93
C LEU A 40 0.74 3.22 6.29
N GLU A 41 1.91 2.89 6.84
CA GLU A 41 2.02 2.29 8.18
C GLU A 41 1.44 3.22 9.27
N HIS A 42 1.64 4.53 9.14
CA HIS A 42 0.99 5.50 10.04
C HIS A 42 -0.53 5.50 9.92
N LEU A 43 -1.08 5.33 8.70
CA LEU A 43 -2.52 5.23 8.46
C LEU A 43 -3.09 3.98 9.15
N GLU A 44 -2.46 2.83 8.96
CA GLU A 44 -2.92 1.53 9.50
C GLU A 44 -2.77 1.49 11.02
N ASN A 45 -1.64 1.93 11.56
CA ASN A 45 -1.45 2.04 13.00
C ASN A 45 -2.49 2.98 13.66
N ALA A 46 -2.81 4.13 13.03
CA ALA A 46 -3.84 5.03 13.53
C ALA A 46 -5.25 4.40 13.44
N PHE A 47 -5.54 3.69 12.35
CA PHE A 47 -6.80 2.98 12.14
C PHE A 47 -7.06 1.94 13.24
N TYR A 48 -6.07 1.08 13.51
CA TYR A 48 -6.18 0.06 14.56
C TYR A 48 -6.29 0.70 15.95
N ALA A 49 -5.48 1.71 16.24
CA ALA A 49 -5.54 2.42 17.52
C ALA A 49 -6.93 3.05 17.77
N GLU A 50 -7.51 3.72 16.77
CA GLU A 50 -8.85 4.32 16.87
C GLU A 50 -9.93 3.26 17.10
N ALA A 51 -9.94 2.21 16.28
CA ALA A 51 -10.96 1.17 16.36
C ALA A 51 -10.91 0.40 17.69
N LEU A 52 -9.71 0.06 18.17
CA LEU A 52 -9.53 -0.70 19.42
C LEU A 52 -9.79 0.14 20.68
N ALA A 53 -9.65 1.47 20.58
CA ALA A 53 -10.10 2.40 21.61
C ALA A 53 -11.63 2.56 21.63
N LYS A 54 -12.27 2.48 20.45
CA LYS A 54 -13.72 2.63 20.28
C LYS A 54 -14.51 1.36 20.63
N PHE A 55 -13.95 0.19 20.35
CA PHE A 55 -14.63 -1.11 20.45
C PHE A 55 -13.95 -2.04 21.45
N ASP A 56 -14.59 -2.19 22.62
CA ASP A 56 -14.17 -3.15 23.63
C ASP A 56 -14.61 -4.58 23.31
N GLN A 57 -14.26 -5.55 24.16
CA GLN A 57 -14.65 -6.94 23.97
C GLN A 57 -16.18 -7.14 23.90
N GLY A 58 -16.95 -6.32 24.62
CA GLY A 58 -18.40 -6.35 24.61
C GLY A 58 -18.98 -5.92 23.27
N ALA A 59 -18.41 -4.89 22.63
CA ALA A 59 -18.79 -4.46 21.30
C ALA A 59 -18.56 -5.55 20.26
N PHE A 60 -17.40 -6.23 20.29
CA PHE A 60 -17.10 -7.36 19.40
C PHE A 60 -18.07 -8.53 19.62
N ALA A 61 -18.32 -8.90 20.88
CA ALA A 61 -19.29 -9.94 21.20
C ALA A 61 -20.71 -9.58 20.74
N GLY A 62 -21.13 -8.33 20.94
CA GLY A 62 -22.42 -7.80 20.49
C GLY A 62 -22.56 -7.76 18.96
N ALA A 63 -21.45 -7.58 18.25
CA ALA A 63 -21.39 -7.73 16.80
C ALA A 63 -21.41 -9.20 16.34
N GLY A 64 -21.31 -10.17 17.24
CA GLY A 64 -21.36 -11.61 16.95
C GLY A 64 -20.00 -12.24 16.67
N TYR A 65 -18.90 -11.60 17.04
CA TYR A 65 -17.56 -12.15 16.93
C TYR A 65 -17.24 -13.16 18.03
N SER A 66 -16.39 -14.14 17.71
CA SER A 66 -15.79 -15.01 18.73
C SER A 66 -14.86 -14.22 19.64
N SER A 67 -14.63 -14.73 20.85
CA SER A 67 -13.92 -13.99 21.89
C SER A 67 -12.46 -13.66 21.55
N ASP A 68 -11.86 -14.39 20.61
CA ASP A 68 -10.48 -14.24 20.16
C ASP A 68 -10.29 -13.18 19.06
N VAL A 69 -11.34 -12.79 18.33
CA VAL A 69 -11.23 -11.84 17.20
C VAL A 69 -10.62 -10.51 17.62
N ARG A 70 -11.09 -9.92 18.73
CA ARG A 70 -10.56 -8.64 19.20
C ARG A 70 -9.08 -8.76 19.57
N GLN A 71 -8.68 -9.84 20.24
CA GLN A 71 -7.29 -10.03 20.63
C GLN A 71 -6.37 -10.15 19.42
N ARG A 72 -6.84 -10.78 18.34
CA ARG A 72 -6.06 -10.80 17.11
C ARG A 72 -5.95 -9.41 16.48
N PHE A 73 -7.02 -8.62 16.44
CA PHE A 73 -6.91 -7.24 15.97
C PHE A 73 -5.96 -6.38 16.83
N VAL A 74 -5.87 -6.64 18.14
CA VAL A 74 -4.83 -6.02 18.99
C VAL A 74 -3.42 -6.40 18.52
N GLU A 75 -3.18 -7.68 18.24
CA GLU A 75 -1.89 -8.17 17.73
C GLU A 75 -1.54 -7.56 16.36
N ILE A 76 -2.51 -7.40 15.46
CA ILE A 76 -2.29 -6.70 14.18
C ILE A 76 -1.87 -5.26 14.43
N GLY A 77 -2.62 -4.51 15.27
CA GLY A 77 -2.24 -3.14 15.62
C GLY A 77 -0.85 -3.02 16.28
N GLU A 78 -0.40 -4.03 17.02
CA GLU A 78 0.96 -4.10 17.58
C GLU A 78 2.02 -4.32 16.48
N HIS A 79 1.71 -5.07 15.43
CA HIS A 79 2.57 -5.24 14.26
C HIS A 79 2.69 -3.93 13.48
N GLU A 80 1.59 -3.23 13.22
CA GLU A 80 1.63 -1.91 12.53
C GLU A 80 2.44 -0.87 13.30
N ALA A 81 2.30 -0.84 14.64
CA ALA A 81 3.15 0.00 15.48
C ALA A 81 4.64 -0.37 15.36
N THR A 82 4.95 -1.65 15.16
CA THR A 82 6.32 -2.15 14.97
C THR A 82 6.87 -1.76 13.60
N HIS A 83 6.06 -1.84 12.53
CA HIS A 83 6.42 -1.40 11.19
C HIS A 83 6.69 0.12 11.16
N VAL A 84 5.80 0.93 11.76
CA VAL A 84 6.00 2.37 11.95
C VAL A 84 7.35 2.65 12.63
N LYS A 85 7.64 1.94 13.73
CA LYS A 85 8.90 2.12 14.46
C LYS A 85 10.10 1.78 13.60
N PHE A 86 10.07 0.63 12.91
CA PHE A 86 11.16 0.19 12.04
C PHE A 86 11.48 1.22 10.96
N LEU A 87 10.47 1.70 10.23
CA LEU A 87 10.66 2.67 9.15
C LEU A 87 11.07 4.04 9.69
N SER A 88 10.50 4.48 10.82
CA SER A 88 10.91 5.73 11.49
C SER A 88 12.37 5.68 11.91
N ASP A 89 12.84 4.55 12.45
CA ASP A 89 14.24 4.38 12.84
C ASP A 89 15.17 4.39 11.61
N ALA A 90 14.75 3.78 10.49
CA ALA A 90 15.51 3.78 9.24
C ALA A 90 15.63 5.18 8.60
N LEU A 91 14.58 6.00 8.73
CA LEU A 91 14.51 7.35 8.18
C LEU A 91 15.06 8.44 9.13
N GLY A 92 15.17 8.14 10.43
CA GLY A 92 15.70 9.05 11.42
C GLY A 92 14.92 10.37 11.53
N SER A 93 15.63 11.49 11.49
CA SER A 93 15.01 12.83 11.60
C SER A 93 14.11 13.20 10.43
N ASP A 94 14.27 12.52 9.30
CA ASP A 94 13.56 12.83 8.07
C ASP A 94 12.21 12.10 8.00
N ALA A 95 11.96 11.15 8.90
CA ALA A 95 10.75 10.34 8.95
C ALA A 95 9.47 11.20 8.83
N THR A 96 8.63 10.85 7.85
CA THR A 96 7.30 11.43 7.71
C THR A 96 6.50 11.19 8.99
N LYS A 97 5.67 12.16 9.36
CA LYS A 97 4.85 12.09 10.58
C LYS A 97 3.45 11.63 10.25
N ALA A 98 2.81 10.97 11.21
CA ALA A 98 1.39 10.62 11.13
C ALA A 98 0.53 11.84 10.78
N CYS A 99 -0.47 11.61 9.93
CA CYS A 99 -1.46 12.59 9.52
C CYS A 99 -2.66 12.57 10.50
N ASN A 100 -3.63 13.45 10.27
CA ASN A 100 -4.97 13.32 10.82
C ASN A 100 -5.79 12.45 9.89
N TYR A 101 -6.56 11.52 10.46
CA TYR A 101 -7.30 10.52 9.72
C TYR A 101 -8.80 10.55 10.04
N SER A 102 -9.60 9.97 9.15
CA SER A 102 -11.04 9.79 9.34
C SER A 102 -11.48 8.45 8.76
N PHE A 103 -11.97 7.55 9.63
CA PHE A 103 -12.36 6.20 9.22
C PHE A 103 -13.88 5.96 9.30
N PRO A 104 -14.50 5.37 8.27
CA PRO A 104 -15.94 5.09 8.25
C PRO A 104 -16.28 3.81 9.03
N ILE A 105 -15.99 3.78 10.33
CA ILE A 105 -16.13 2.60 11.22
C ILE A 105 -17.21 2.80 12.31
N PRO A 106 -18.52 2.82 11.97
CA PRO A 106 -19.58 2.96 12.98
C PRO A 106 -19.67 1.79 13.97
N ASP A 107 -19.19 0.60 13.61
CA ASP A 107 -19.31 -0.64 14.40
C ASP A 107 -18.15 -1.63 14.14
N PRO A 108 -18.02 -2.72 14.91
CA PRO A 108 -16.94 -3.69 14.72
C PRO A 108 -16.94 -4.40 13.34
N ARG A 109 -18.08 -4.53 12.66
CA ARG A 109 -18.15 -5.17 11.34
C ARG A 109 -17.61 -4.26 10.24
N SER A 110 -17.96 -2.98 10.30
CA SER A 110 -17.37 -1.95 9.44
C SER A 110 -15.87 -1.79 9.71
N PHE A 111 -15.43 -1.89 10.97
CA PHE A 111 -14.00 -2.00 11.29
C PHE A 111 -13.34 -3.18 10.59
N ALA A 112 -13.85 -4.40 10.72
CA ALA A 112 -13.27 -5.58 10.06
C ALA A 112 -13.28 -5.46 8.51
N SER A 113 -14.29 -4.81 7.93
CA SER A 113 -14.38 -4.57 6.49
C SER A 113 -13.32 -3.57 6.00
N VAL A 114 -13.14 -2.45 6.72
CA VAL A 114 -12.09 -1.46 6.40
C VAL A 114 -10.71 -2.06 6.64
N ALA A 115 -10.53 -2.88 7.69
CA ALA A 115 -9.28 -3.61 7.93
C ALA A 115 -8.91 -4.46 6.71
N ALA A 116 -9.81 -5.33 6.22
CA ALA A 116 -9.53 -6.13 5.02
C ALA A 116 -9.14 -5.29 3.80
N THR A 117 -9.68 -4.07 3.67
CA THR A 117 -9.33 -3.15 2.60
C THR A 117 -7.91 -2.60 2.79
N LEU A 118 -7.59 -2.08 3.97
CA LEU A 118 -6.27 -1.50 4.25
C LEU A 118 -5.16 -2.55 4.15
N GLU A 119 -5.33 -3.71 4.78
CA GLU A 119 -4.37 -4.82 4.71
C GLU A 119 -4.09 -5.28 3.26
N SER A 120 -5.14 -5.35 2.43
CA SER A 120 -4.99 -5.70 1.01
C SER A 120 -4.28 -4.59 0.21
N VAL A 121 -4.48 -3.33 0.60
CA VAL A 121 -3.75 -2.19 0.04
C VAL A 121 -2.29 -2.22 0.49
N GLY A 122 -1.99 -2.57 1.75
CA GLY A 122 -0.64 -2.79 2.28
C GLY A 122 0.12 -3.86 1.49
N VAL A 123 -0.50 -5.02 1.25
CA VAL A 123 0.05 -6.06 0.36
C VAL A 123 0.38 -5.51 -1.03
N SER A 124 -0.58 -4.82 -1.64
CA SER A 124 -0.42 -4.24 -2.98
C SER A 124 0.68 -3.18 -3.02
N ALA A 125 0.84 -2.43 -1.94
CA ALA A 125 1.81 -1.36 -1.76
C ALA A 125 3.24 -1.89 -1.68
N TYR A 126 3.50 -2.86 -0.80
CA TYR A 126 4.82 -3.46 -0.68
C TYR A 126 5.21 -4.24 -1.95
N ALA A 127 4.28 -5.02 -2.51
CA ALA A 127 4.54 -5.74 -3.75
C ALA A 127 4.84 -4.80 -4.93
N GLY A 128 4.09 -3.70 -5.06
CA GLY A 128 4.25 -2.74 -6.15
C GLY A 128 5.41 -1.75 -5.97
N ALA A 129 5.90 -1.58 -4.75
CA ALA A 129 7.08 -0.74 -4.48
C ALA A 129 8.40 -1.52 -4.54
N ALA A 130 8.37 -2.86 -4.46
CA ALA A 130 9.56 -3.70 -4.33
C ALA A 130 10.64 -3.44 -5.39
N HIS A 131 10.26 -3.18 -6.65
CA HIS A 131 11.22 -2.93 -7.74
C HIS A 131 11.84 -1.54 -7.73
N TYR A 132 11.41 -0.63 -6.85
CA TYR A 132 12.03 0.67 -6.63
C TYR A 132 13.07 0.66 -5.51
N ILE A 133 13.26 -0.47 -4.83
CA ILE A 133 14.21 -0.61 -3.71
C ILE A 133 15.54 -1.14 -4.23
N ASP A 134 16.58 -0.32 -4.16
CA ASP A 134 17.95 -0.66 -4.57
C ASP A 134 18.72 -1.36 -3.44
N ASN A 135 18.52 -0.96 -2.19
CA ASN A 135 19.18 -1.57 -1.05
C ASN A 135 18.58 -2.94 -0.70
N SER A 136 19.41 -3.99 -0.78
CA SER A 136 18.99 -5.36 -0.51
C SER A 136 18.47 -5.62 0.91
N ASP A 137 18.95 -4.87 1.90
CA ASP A 137 18.50 -5.00 3.29
C ASP A 137 17.09 -4.44 3.44
N TYR A 138 16.80 -3.31 2.78
CA TYR A 138 15.45 -2.74 2.73
C TYR A 138 14.51 -3.60 1.89
N LEU A 139 14.97 -4.15 0.77
CA LEU A 139 14.16 -5.08 -0.03
C LEU A 139 13.81 -6.34 0.79
N THR A 140 14.77 -6.86 1.56
CA THR A 140 14.53 -7.99 2.46
C THR A 140 13.52 -7.63 3.55
N ALA A 141 13.68 -6.46 4.18
CA ALA A 141 12.73 -5.98 5.19
C ALA A 141 11.32 -5.84 4.60
N ALA A 142 11.19 -5.18 3.44
CA ALA A 142 9.92 -5.02 2.72
C ALA A 142 9.28 -6.37 2.38
N ALA A 143 10.07 -7.37 1.95
CA ALA A 143 9.55 -8.71 1.69
C ALA A 143 9.01 -9.40 2.96
N THR A 144 9.64 -9.16 4.12
CA THR A 144 9.14 -9.70 5.38
C THR A 144 7.87 -9.02 5.86
N ILE A 145 7.75 -7.69 5.68
CA ILE A 145 6.53 -6.95 6.01
C ILE A 145 5.40 -7.36 5.09
N LEU A 146 5.61 -7.39 3.77
CA LEU A 146 4.65 -7.90 2.78
C LEU A 146 4.07 -9.27 3.17
N SER A 147 4.92 -10.18 3.64
CA SER A 147 4.47 -11.51 4.08
C SER A 147 3.62 -11.48 5.34
N VAL A 148 3.78 -10.47 6.21
CA VAL A 148 2.97 -10.26 7.41
C VAL A 148 1.64 -9.62 7.05
N GLU A 149 1.64 -8.54 6.24
CA GLU A 149 0.43 -7.92 5.67
C GLU A 149 -0.49 -8.95 5.01
N ALA A 150 0.08 -9.85 4.19
CA ALA A 150 -0.68 -10.89 3.52
C ALA A 150 -1.35 -11.87 4.51
N ARG A 151 -0.71 -12.16 5.65
CA ARG A 151 -1.28 -13.02 6.71
C ARG A 151 -2.36 -12.29 7.49
N HIS A 152 -2.18 -11.00 7.74
CA HIS A 152 -3.20 -10.15 8.34
C HIS A 152 -4.44 -10.08 7.46
N ALA A 153 -4.30 -9.71 6.18
CA ALA A 153 -5.37 -9.70 5.19
C ALA A 153 -6.10 -11.06 5.12
N SER A 154 -5.35 -12.17 5.02
CA SER A 154 -5.91 -13.52 5.01
C SER A 154 -6.70 -13.82 6.28
N TRP A 155 -6.17 -13.48 7.46
CA TRP A 155 -6.83 -13.74 8.72
C TRP A 155 -8.10 -12.90 8.87
N VAL A 156 -8.05 -11.60 8.56
CA VAL A 156 -9.21 -10.70 8.64
C VAL A 156 -10.32 -11.20 7.73
N ASN A 157 -9.98 -11.58 6.48
CA ASN A 157 -10.95 -12.12 5.54
C ASN A 157 -11.61 -13.40 6.07
N ALA A 158 -10.83 -14.41 6.47
CA ALA A 158 -11.39 -15.68 6.92
C ALA A 158 -12.17 -15.58 8.25
N ASN A 159 -11.61 -14.88 9.25
CA ASN A 159 -12.07 -14.98 10.63
C ASN A 159 -12.96 -13.82 11.07
N ALA A 160 -12.76 -12.63 10.50
CA ALA A 160 -13.55 -11.44 10.84
C ALA A 160 -14.62 -11.12 9.78
N ASN A 161 -14.39 -11.43 8.52
CA ASN A 161 -15.33 -11.13 7.43
C ASN A 161 -16.00 -12.36 6.82
N SER A 162 -15.64 -13.57 7.25
CA SER A 162 -16.14 -14.83 6.67
C SER A 162 -16.05 -14.86 5.14
N SER A 163 -14.99 -14.27 4.59
CA SER A 163 -14.70 -14.10 3.17
C SER A 163 -13.52 -14.97 2.75
N ASP A 164 -13.31 -15.13 1.44
CA ASP A 164 -12.19 -15.93 0.94
C ASP A 164 -10.84 -15.32 1.37
N PRO A 165 -10.00 -16.05 2.13
CA PRO A 165 -8.70 -15.54 2.58
C PRO A 165 -7.63 -15.48 1.49
N PHE A 166 -7.81 -16.13 0.34
CA PHE A 166 -6.82 -16.16 -0.74
C PHE A 166 -7.52 -16.23 -2.12
N PRO A 167 -8.26 -15.18 -2.51
CA PRO A 167 -9.17 -15.22 -3.66
C PRO A 167 -8.46 -15.34 -5.02
N ALA A 168 -7.15 -15.14 -5.07
CA ALA A 168 -6.36 -15.17 -6.30
C ALA A 168 -5.01 -15.87 -6.09
N PRO A 169 -4.43 -16.47 -7.15
CA PRO A 169 -3.11 -17.12 -7.07
C PRO A 169 -1.93 -16.13 -6.99
N PHE A 170 -2.18 -14.85 -7.24
CA PHE A 170 -1.21 -13.76 -7.12
C PHE A 170 -1.91 -12.53 -6.55
N ASP A 171 -1.21 -11.81 -5.67
CA ASP A 171 -1.60 -10.45 -5.29
C ASP A 171 -1.48 -9.50 -6.47
N THR A 172 -2.12 -8.32 -6.37
CA THR A 172 -2.12 -7.31 -7.42
C THR A 172 -1.20 -6.15 -7.01
N PRO A 173 0.04 -6.06 -7.51
CA PRO A 173 0.92 -4.93 -7.21
C PRO A 173 0.32 -3.64 -7.78
N LEU A 174 0.32 -2.58 -6.99
CA LEU A 174 -0.13 -1.24 -7.41
C LEU A 174 1.03 -0.25 -7.37
N SER A 175 1.03 0.72 -8.28
CA SER A 175 2.01 1.80 -8.20
C SER A 175 1.79 2.64 -6.94
N PRO A 176 2.84 3.28 -6.38
CA PRO A 176 2.68 4.17 -5.23
C PRO A 176 1.60 5.23 -5.40
N SER A 177 1.45 5.81 -6.60
CA SER A 177 0.39 6.78 -6.90
C SER A 177 -1.02 6.16 -6.84
N GLU A 178 -1.19 4.91 -7.26
CA GLU A 178 -2.49 4.22 -7.17
C GLU A 178 -2.84 3.90 -5.72
N VAL A 179 -1.86 3.45 -4.93
CA VAL A 179 -2.05 3.18 -3.50
C VAL A 179 -2.37 4.46 -2.73
N LEU A 180 -1.64 5.55 -2.97
CA LEU A 180 -1.92 6.82 -2.31
C LEU A 180 -3.32 7.34 -2.61
N LYS A 181 -3.85 7.10 -3.83
CA LYS A 181 -5.25 7.42 -4.17
C LYS A 181 -6.26 6.55 -3.43
N LEU A 182 -5.94 5.29 -3.17
CA LEU A 182 -6.79 4.41 -2.35
C LEU A 182 -6.76 4.80 -0.87
N ALA A 183 -5.62 5.30 -0.38
CA ALA A 183 -5.44 5.79 0.99
C ALA A 183 -6.06 7.18 1.21
N ALA A 184 -6.06 8.04 0.18
CA ALA A 184 -6.47 9.45 0.27
C ALA A 184 -7.83 9.70 0.95
N PRO A 185 -8.89 8.89 0.74
CA PRO A 185 -10.17 9.10 1.42
C PRO A 185 -10.13 9.03 2.95
N PHE A 186 -9.10 8.40 3.52
CA PHE A 186 -8.91 8.26 4.97
C PHE A 186 -8.02 9.35 5.57
N ILE A 187 -7.33 10.14 4.74
CA ILE A 187 -6.35 11.15 5.17
C ILE A 187 -7.02 12.52 5.11
N VAL A 188 -7.15 13.18 6.27
CA VAL A 188 -7.75 14.51 6.39
C VAL A 188 -6.71 15.60 6.12
N GLU A 189 -5.59 15.55 6.83
CA GLU A 189 -4.52 16.54 6.71
C GLU A 189 -3.21 15.96 7.24
N CYS A 190 -2.12 16.11 6.49
CA CYS A 190 -0.78 15.73 6.93
C CYS A 190 0.02 16.97 7.37
N PRO A 191 0.95 16.83 8.33
CA PRO A 191 1.86 17.92 8.70
C PRO A 191 2.57 18.49 7.47
N SER A 192 2.57 19.82 7.32
CA SER A 192 3.27 20.50 6.23
C SER A 192 4.79 20.32 6.25
N SER A 193 5.33 19.79 7.36
CA SER A 193 6.73 19.38 7.48
C SER A 193 7.04 18.04 6.82
N ASN A 194 6.05 17.24 6.46
CA ASN A 194 6.28 15.96 5.80
C ASN A 194 6.91 16.18 4.41
N PRO A 195 7.87 15.34 4.01
CA PRO A 195 8.50 15.46 2.70
C PRO A 195 7.48 15.24 1.59
N LYS A 196 7.65 15.98 0.48
CA LYS A 196 6.84 15.75 -0.71
C LYS A 196 7.33 14.49 -1.41
N LEU A 197 6.48 13.46 -1.47
CA LEU A 197 6.77 12.25 -2.23
C LEU A 197 6.78 12.52 -3.74
N PRO A 198 7.58 11.79 -4.54
CA PRO A 198 7.63 11.91 -6.00
C PRO A 198 6.45 11.18 -6.70
N PHE A 199 5.33 10.98 -6.00
CA PHE A 199 4.16 10.24 -6.46
C PHE A 199 2.94 11.15 -6.53
N ASP A 200 2.02 10.84 -7.44
CA ASP A 200 0.78 11.60 -7.61
C ASP A 200 -0.27 11.10 -6.60
N THR A 201 -0.69 11.99 -5.69
CA THR A 201 -1.78 11.78 -4.71
C THR A 201 -3.11 12.23 -5.26
#